data_AF-A0A9D5WB77-F1
#
_entry.id   AF-A0A9D5WB77-F1
#
_cell.length_a   1.000
_cell.length_b   1.000
_cell.length_c   1.000
_cell.angle_alpha   90.00
_cell.angle_beta   90.00
_cell.angle_gamma   90.00
#
_symmetry.space_group_name_H-M   'P 1'
#
loop_
_entity.id
_entity.type
_entity.pdbx_description
1 polymer ?
#
loop_
_entity_poly.entity_id
_entity_poly.type
_entity_poly.pdbx_seq_one_letter_code
_entity_poly.pdbx_strand_id
1 'polypeptide(L)'
;MIKRVKRAAVFIVMSVSMLLLPELCRGESNVYYYLPYLSTNSSVVTYCVVSNTSTYDVTTMTFAVMASQFVEASQTAQTFSSSLNLGRAKTSLFTFNQQTVSVDGTTGLDISSYSQTNSIYGGTLKFLSTSSGSINCKNILMSCFQGTTTPKRNLLGYLCEDDSTSGPGSNFNLIGY
;
A
#
# COMPACT_ATOMS: atom_id res chain seq x y z
N MET A 1 67.42 23.47 45.33
CA MET A 1 66.91 24.87 45.20
C MET A 1 65.57 24.83 44.49
N ILE A 2 64.56 25.38 45.15
CA ILE A 2 63.16 25.49 44.72
C ILE A 2 63.01 26.62 43.68
N LYS A 3 62.23 26.42 42.62
CA LYS A 3 61.25 27.43 42.14
C LYS A 3 60.16 26.84 41.23
N ARG A 4 58.93 27.25 41.57
CA ARG A 4 57.60 26.87 41.04
C ARG A 4 57.30 27.56 39.70
N VAL A 5 56.39 26.99 38.90
CA VAL A 5 55.18 27.63 38.27
C VAL A 5 54.26 26.47 37.80
N LYS A 6 53.17 26.07 38.46
CA LYS A 6 51.78 26.60 38.50
C LYS A 6 51.05 26.82 37.14
N ARG A 7 50.11 25.90 36.87
CA ARG A 7 48.75 26.07 36.29
C ARG A 7 48.57 26.29 34.78
N ALA A 8 47.95 25.31 34.11
CA ALA A 8 46.74 25.46 33.29
C ALA A 8 46.18 24.04 33.07
N ALA A 9 45.09 23.63 33.72
CA ALA A 9 43.71 23.88 33.29
C ALA A 9 43.43 23.17 31.94
N VAL A 10 42.82 21.97 31.95
CA VAL A 10 41.36 21.72 32.00
C VAL A 10 40.77 21.56 30.58
N PHE A 11 39.92 20.54 30.42
CA PHE A 11 39.08 20.18 29.25
C PHE A 11 39.74 19.47 28.05
N ILE A 12 39.81 18.12 28.12
CA ILE A 12 39.55 17.25 26.95
C ILE A 12 38.49 16.23 27.39
N VAL A 13 37.26 16.70 27.54
CA VAL A 13 36.04 15.87 27.59
C VAL A 13 35.01 16.65 26.79
N MET A 14 35.02 16.51 25.46
CA MET A 14 33.93 16.87 24.54
C MET A 14 34.39 16.67 23.09
N SER A 15 34.26 15.45 22.57
CA SER A 15 34.17 15.23 21.11
C SER A 15 33.66 13.82 20.78
N VAL A 16 32.74 13.29 21.60
CA VAL A 16 31.92 12.13 21.23
C VAL A 16 30.46 12.52 21.45
N SER A 17 29.97 13.45 20.64
CA SER A 17 28.56 13.75 20.53
C SER A 17 28.28 14.40 19.17
N MET A 18 27.19 13.96 18.56
CA MET A 18 26.62 14.44 17.29
C MET A 18 27.26 13.93 16.00
N LEU A 19 27.10 12.63 15.75
CA LEU A 19 26.62 12.17 14.44
C LEU A 19 25.32 11.35 14.65
N LEU A 20 24.38 11.94 15.39
CA LEU A 20 22.95 11.63 15.21
C LEU A 20 22.49 12.52 14.05
N LEU A 21 22.75 12.07 12.83
CA LEU A 21 21.98 12.58 11.70
C LEU A 21 20.52 12.24 12.00
N PRO A 22 19.58 13.21 11.97
CA PRO A 22 18.18 12.83 11.86
C PRO A 22 18.07 11.97 10.61
N GLU A 23 17.39 10.83 10.71
CA GLU A 23 17.00 10.06 9.54
C GLU A 23 16.45 11.05 8.52
N LEU A 24 17.17 11.24 7.41
CA LEU A 24 16.64 11.92 6.24
C LEU A 24 15.30 11.25 5.99
N CYS A 25 14.19 11.94 6.25
CA CYS A 25 12.86 11.42 6.02
C CYS A 25 12.81 10.96 4.56
N ARG A 26 13.01 9.65 4.34
CA ARG A 26 12.60 9.03 3.10
C ARG A 26 11.10 9.20 3.11
N GLY A 27 10.61 10.08 2.23
CA GLY A 27 9.19 10.33 2.10
C GLY A 27 8.54 9.03 1.65
N GLU A 28 7.98 8.27 2.58
CA GLU A 28 7.10 7.17 2.26
C GLU A 28 5.73 7.75 1.90
N SER A 29 5.06 7.13 0.93
CA SER A 29 3.71 7.49 0.55
C SER A 29 2.88 6.25 0.31
N ASN A 30 1.71 6.22 0.94
CA ASN A 30 0.77 5.13 0.88
C ASN A 30 -0.49 5.54 0.11
N VAL A 31 -1.02 4.60 -0.66
CA VAL A 31 -2.35 4.68 -1.29
C VAL A 31 -3.11 3.42 -0.91
N TYR A 32 -4.32 3.61 -0.40
CA TYR A 32 -5.22 2.57 0.05
C TYR A 32 -6.46 2.56 -0.83
N TYR A 33 -6.88 1.36 -1.21
CA TYR A 33 -8.11 1.10 -1.92
C TYR A 33 -8.97 0.16 -1.10
N TYR A 34 -10.10 0.67 -0.61
CA TYR A 34 -11.09 -0.10 0.14
C TYR A 34 -12.11 -0.67 -0.83
N LEU A 35 -12.15 -1.99 -0.92
CA LEU A 35 -13.02 -2.78 -1.78
C LEU A 35 -14.10 -3.42 -0.89
N PRO A 36 -15.30 -2.81 -0.75
CA PRO A 36 -16.31 -3.28 0.20
C PRO A 36 -16.97 -4.60 -0.22
N TYR A 37 -16.86 -4.95 -1.51
CA TYR A 37 -17.46 -6.16 -2.05
C TYR A 37 -16.50 -6.89 -2.99
N LEU A 38 -16.12 -8.09 -2.58
CA LEU A 38 -15.44 -9.10 -3.35
C LEU A 38 -16.13 -10.45 -3.09
N SER A 39 -15.93 -11.41 -3.98
CA SER A 39 -16.52 -12.75 -3.85
C SER A 39 -15.51 -13.84 -4.15
N THR A 40 -15.59 -14.93 -3.40
CA THR A 40 -14.85 -16.16 -3.69
C THR A 40 -15.65 -17.13 -4.57
N ASN A 41 -16.81 -16.72 -5.09
CA ASN A 41 -17.57 -17.49 -6.07
C ASN A 41 -16.91 -17.37 -7.45
N SER A 42 -16.62 -18.50 -8.10
CA SER A 42 -15.95 -18.56 -9.41
C SER A 42 -16.74 -17.91 -10.56
N SER A 43 -18.05 -17.73 -10.40
CA SER A 43 -18.90 -17.02 -11.37
C SER A 43 -18.86 -15.50 -11.20
N VAL A 44 -18.24 -15.01 -10.12
CA VAL A 44 -18.29 -13.62 -9.66
C VAL A 44 -16.87 -13.06 -9.50
N VAL A 45 -16.02 -13.32 -10.50
CA VAL A 45 -14.64 -12.84 -10.55
C VAL A 45 -14.62 -11.30 -10.61
N THR A 46 -13.76 -10.69 -9.81
CA THR A 46 -13.53 -9.24 -9.83
C THR A 46 -12.18 -8.94 -10.47
N TYR A 47 -12.17 -7.95 -11.37
CA TYR A 47 -11.01 -7.51 -12.13
C TYR A 47 -10.79 -6.03 -11.84
N CYS A 48 -9.64 -5.66 -11.30
CA CYS A 48 -9.29 -4.27 -11.04
C CYS A 48 -8.07 -3.88 -11.88
N VAL A 49 -8.25 -2.94 -12.80
CA VAL A 49 -7.16 -2.34 -13.56
C VAL A 49 -6.59 -1.20 -12.72
N VAL A 50 -5.31 -1.26 -12.39
CA VAL A 50 -4.61 -0.23 -11.62
C VAL A 50 -3.53 0.39 -12.48
N SER A 51 -3.58 1.71 -12.65
CA SER A 51 -2.64 2.50 -13.45
C SER A 51 -1.84 3.42 -12.55
N ASN A 52 -0.50 3.28 -12.57
CA ASN A 52 0.42 4.21 -11.97
C ASN A 52 0.84 5.25 -13.01
N THR A 53 0.21 6.41 -12.98
CA THR A 53 0.53 7.58 -13.82
C THR A 53 1.52 8.53 -13.15
N SER A 54 2.11 8.14 -12.02
CA SER A 54 3.17 8.89 -11.35
C SER A 54 4.52 8.65 -12.03
N THR A 55 5.53 9.43 -11.61
CA THR A 55 6.93 9.23 -12.00
C THR A 55 7.70 8.29 -11.05
N TYR A 56 7.01 7.71 -10.05
CA TYR A 56 7.58 6.90 -8.98
C TYR A 56 7.11 5.46 -9.05
N ASP A 57 7.98 4.52 -8.66
CA ASP A 57 7.66 3.11 -8.59
C ASP A 57 6.92 2.79 -7.28
N VAL A 58 5.95 1.88 -7.34
CA VAL A 58 5.43 1.22 -6.14
C VAL A 58 6.47 0.19 -5.71
N THR A 59 6.96 0.30 -4.47
CA THR A 59 7.98 -0.58 -3.92
C THR A 59 7.38 -1.73 -3.10
N THR A 60 6.15 -1.58 -2.63
CA THR A 60 5.44 -2.64 -1.92
C THR A 60 3.96 -2.58 -2.21
N MET A 61 3.36 -3.74 -2.45
CA MET A 61 1.92 -3.91 -2.54
C MET A 61 1.48 -4.90 -1.48
N THR A 62 0.35 -4.64 -0.84
CA THR A 62 -0.24 -5.57 0.14
C THR A 62 -1.74 -5.66 -0.02
N PHE A 63 -2.32 -6.81 0.31
CA PHE A 63 -3.76 -7.00 0.40
C PHE A 63 -4.15 -7.61 1.75
N ALA A 64 -5.21 -7.10 2.35
CA ALA A 64 -5.80 -7.65 3.57
C ALA A 64 -7.28 -7.91 3.36
N VAL A 65 -7.77 -9.07 3.82
CA VAL A 65 -9.22 -9.28 3.99
C VAL A 65 -9.62 -8.58 5.29
N MET A 66 -10.51 -7.59 5.18
CA MET A 66 -10.91 -6.74 6.31
C MET A 66 -12.20 -7.21 6.97
N ALA A 67 -13.09 -7.83 6.19
CA ALA A 67 -14.36 -8.38 6.66
C ALA A 67 -14.74 -9.59 5.79
N SER A 68 -15.44 -10.57 6.37
CA SER A 68 -15.89 -11.77 5.66
C SER A 68 -17.25 -12.22 6.20
N GLN A 69 -18.09 -12.83 5.35
CA GLN A 69 -19.48 -13.15 5.70
C GLN A 69 -19.62 -14.22 6.79
N PHE A 70 -18.72 -15.20 6.81
CA PHE A 70 -18.87 -16.41 7.62
C PHE A 70 -17.70 -16.70 8.57
N VAL A 71 -16.60 -15.94 8.47
CA VAL A 71 -15.44 -16.01 9.37
C VAL A 71 -15.03 -14.61 9.81
N GLU A 72 -14.42 -14.52 10.98
CA GLU A 72 -13.67 -13.33 11.35
C GLU A 72 -12.45 -13.21 10.43
N ALA A 73 -12.36 -12.08 9.73
CA ALA A 73 -11.20 -11.79 8.90
C ALA A 73 -10.01 -11.46 9.80
N SER A 74 -8.81 -11.95 9.46
CA SER A 74 -7.60 -11.69 10.25
C SER A 74 -7.18 -10.22 10.23
N GLN A 75 -7.58 -9.48 9.19
CA GLN A 75 -7.12 -8.11 8.90
C GLN A 75 -5.61 -8.01 8.72
N THR A 76 -4.91 -9.15 8.58
CA THR A 76 -3.48 -9.19 8.35
C THR A 76 -3.18 -8.90 6.89
N ALA A 77 -2.41 -7.84 6.64
CA ALA A 77 -1.92 -7.52 5.32
C ALA A 77 -0.91 -8.57 4.84
N GLN A 78 -1.15 -9.14 3.67
CA GLN A 78 -0.21 -10.00 2.98
C GLN A 78 0.48 -9.25 1.86
N THR A 79 1.80 -9.45 1.75
CA THR A 79 2.64 -8.75 0.79
C THR A 79 2.78 -9.54 -0.49
N PHE A 80 2.51 -8.90 -1.62
CA PHE A 80 2.79 -9.49 -2.93
C PHE A 80 4.30 -9.63 -3.14
N SER A 81 4.72 -10.60 -3.97
CA SER A 81 6.11 -10.66 -4.43
C SER A 81 6.52 -9.34 -5.07
N SER A 82 7.74 -8.87 -4.79
CA SER A 82 8.29 -7.64 -5.37
C SER A 82 8.39 -7.69 -6.91
N SER A 83 8.41 -8.89 -7.50
CA SER A 83 8.36 -9.09 -8.95
C SER A 83 7.03 -8.66 -9.59
N LEU A 84 5.97 -8.50 -8.79
CA LEU A 84 4.64 -8.09 -9.23
C LEU A 84 4.37 -6.59 -9.00
N ASN A 85 5.34 -5.86 -8.44
CA ASN A 85 5.17 -4.46 -8.10
C ASN A 85 4.81 -3.59 -9.32
N LEU A 86 3.92 -2.64 -9.07
CA LEU A 86 3.48 -1.68 -10.07
C LEU A 86 4.53 -0.58 -10.30
N GLY A 87 5.33 -0.76 -11.36
CA GLY A 87 6.31 0.25 -11.77
C GLY A 87 5.68 1.59 -12.19
N ARG A 88 6.50 2.62 -12.32
CA ARG A 88 6.10 3.93 -12.86
C ARG A 88 5.62 3.82 -14.31
N ALA A 89 4.61 4.62 -14.67
CA ALA A 89 4.00 4.61 -16.00
C ALA A 89 3.55 3.20 -16.45
N LYS A 90 3.15 2.34 -15.51
CA LYS A 90 2.64 0.99 -15.78
C LYS A 90 1.20 0.86 -15.36
N THR A 91 0.52 -0.07 -16.01
CA THR A 91 -0.83 -0.52 -15.66
C THR A 91 -0.78 -2.02 -15.47
N SER A 92 -1.44 -2.50 -14.41
CA SER A 92 -1.54 -3.92 -14.08
C SER A 92 -2.99 -4.31 -13.82
N LEU A 93 -3.32 -5.55 -14.15
CA LEU A 93 -4.61 -6.16 -13.90
C LEU A 93 -4.55 -7.03 -12.64
N PHE A 94 -5.22 -6.58 -11.58
CA PHE A 94 -5.52 -7.40 -10.41
C PHE A 94 -6.75 -8.25 -10.70
N THR A 95 -6.69 -9.55 -10.40
CA THR A 95 -7.82 -10.45 -10.52
C THR A 95 -8.07 -11.14 -9.17
N PHE A 96 -9.24 -10.91 -8.61
CA PHE A 96 -9.75 -11.58 -7.42
C PHE A 96 -10.66 -12.72 -7.88
N ASN A 97 -10.15 -13.95 -7.83
CA ASN A 97 -10.86 -15.13 -8.28
C ASN A 97 -10.78 -16.21 -7.21
N GLN A 98 -11.95 -16.62 -6.72
CA GLN A 98 -12.04 -17.53 -5.58
C GLN A 98 -11.21 -16.98 -4.41
N GLN A 99 -10.30 -17.78 -3.87
CA GLN A 99 -9.42 -17.39 -2.76
C GLN A 99 -8.03 -16.95 -3.23
N THR A 100 -7.88 -16.60 -4.50
CA THR A 100 -6.61 -16.17 -5.07
C THR A 100 -6.69 -14.74 -5.57
N VAL A 101 -5.61 -13.99 -5.36
CA VAL A 101 -5.41 -12.67 -5.94
C VAL A 101 -4.21 -12.75 -6.87
N SER A 102 -4.41 -12.49 -8.16
CA SER A 102 -3.34 -12.48 -9.16
C SER A 102 -3.11 -11.09 -9.74
N VAL A 103 -1.89 -10.84 -10.21
CA VAL A 103 -1.48 -9.62 -10.89
C VAL A 103 -0.93 -10.00 -12.26
N ASP A 104 -1.51 -9.45 -13.32
CA ASP A 104 -1.13 -9.72 -14.71
C ASP A 104 -1.07 -11.22 -15.04
N GLY A 105 -2.03 -11.98 -14.48
CA GLY A 105 -2.16 -13.44 -14.67
C GLY A 105 -1.23 -14.29 -13.78
N THR A 106 -0.33 -13.68 -13.01
CA THR A 106 0.53 -14.39 -12.06
C THR A 106 -0.11 -14.38 -10.68
N THR A 107 -0.31 -15.56 -10.07
CA THR A 107 -0.83 -15.66 -8.70
C THR A 107 0.08 -14.92 -7.74
N GLY A 108 -0.48 -13.90 -7.08
CA GLY A 108 0.23 -13.06 -6.13
C GLY A 108 0.03 -13.52 -4.70
N LEU A 109 -1.22 -13.82 -4.32
CA LEU A 109 -1.62 -14.17 -2.95
C LEU A 109 -2.67 -15.28 -2.92
N ASP A 110 -2.67 -16.05 -1.83
CA ASP A 110 -3.72 -16.97 -1.43
C ASP A 110 -4.34 -16.50 -0.11
N ILE A 111 -5.65 -16.22 -0.14
CA ILE A 111 -6.43 -15.71 0.99
C ILE A 111 -7.30 -16.80 1.65
N SER A 112 -7.04 -18.08 1.37
CA SER A 112 -7.78 -19.23 1.93
C SER A 112 -7.82 -19.27 3.45
N SER A 113 -6.80 -18.71 4.12
CA SER A 113 -6.74 -18.61 5.58
C SER A 113 -7.62 -17.51 6.18
N TYR A 114 -8.17 -16.62 5.35
CA TYR A 114 -8.89 -15.41 5.79
C TYR A 114 -10.25 -15.24 5.12
N SER A 115 -10.65 -16.21 4.31
CA SER A 115 -11.90 -16.22 3.57
C SER A 115 -12.44 -17.65 3.47
N GLN A 116 -13.72 -17.79 3.14
CA GLN A 116 -14.33 -19.09 2.84
C GLN A 116 -14.66 -19.21 1.35
N THR A 117 -14.82 -20.43 0.85
CA THR A 117 -15.27 -20.66 -0.53
C THR A 117 -16.74 -20.24 -0.67
N ASN A 118 -17.13 -19.75 -1.85
CA ASN A 118 -18.49 -19.27 -2.12
C ASN A 118 -19.03 -18.23 -1.10
N SER A 119 -18.15 -17.38 -0.58
CA SER A 119 -18.45 -16.30 0.37
C SER A 119 -18.24 -14.93 -0.27
N ILE A 120 -18.80 -13.90 0.35
CA ILE A 120 -18.44 -12.50 0.09
C ILE A 120 -17.51 -11.98 1.19
N TYR A 121 -16.68 -11.02 0.83
CA TYR A 121 -15.72 -10.38 1.73
C TYR A 121 -15.40 -8.96 1.29
N GLY A 122 -14.90 -8.15 2.21
CA GLY A 122 -14.33 -6.82 1.93
C GLY A 122 -12.83 -6.85 2.17
N GLY A 123 -12.08 -6.05 1.42
CA GLY A 123 -10.62 -6.02 1.53
C GLY A 123 -10.01 -4.65 1.29
N THR A 124 -8.75 -4.51 1.67
CA THR A 124 -7.95 -3.31 1.43
C THR A 124 -6.73 -3.67 0.62
N LEU A 125 -6.59 -3.03 -0.54
CA LEU A 125 -5.38 -3.08 -1.35
C LEU A 125 -4.55 -1.83 -1.03
N LYS A 126 -3.26 -2.00 -0.74
CA LYS A 126 -2.35 -0.91 -0.38
C LYS A 126 -1.15 -0.90 -1.30
N PHE A 127 -0.76 0.29 -1.74
CA PHE A 127 0.45 0.58 -2.51
C PHE A 127 1.34 1.50 -1.68
N LEU A 128 2.63 1.19 -1.60
CA LEU A 128 3.65 1.99 -0.92
C LEU A 128 4.75 2.35 -1.91
N SER A 129 5.16 3.62 -1.94
CA SER A 129 6.43 4.06 -2.54
C SER A 129 7.35 4.60 -1.45
N THR A 130 8.61 4.13 -1.45
CA THR A 130 9.69 4.59 -0.57
C THR A 130 10.61 5.63 -1.24
N SER A 131 10.25 6.08 -2.46
CA SER A 131 10.99 7.11 -3.19
C SER A 131 10.68 8.50 -2.64
N SER A 132 11.59 9.46 -2.77
CA SER A 132 11.47 10.82 -2.22
C SER A 132 10.33 11.70 -2.78
N GLY A 133 9.40 11.14 -3.56
CA GLY A 133 8.18 11.80 -4.00
C GLY A 133 6.98 10.88 -3.87
N SER A 134 5.79 11.47 -3.80
CA SER A 134 4.62 10.75 -3.31
C SER A 134 3.74 10.17 -4.42
N ILE A 135 3.40 8.89 -4.31
CA ILE A 135 2.19 8.34 -4.94
C ILE A 135 0.96 8.82 -4.15
N ASN A 136 -0.19 8.94 -4.81
CA ASN A 136 -1.47 9.36 -4.22
C ASN A 136 -2.65 8.83 -5.05
N CYS A 137 -3.88 9.01 -4.58
CA CYS A 137 -5.11 8.58 -5.25
C CYS A 137 -5.36 9.24 -6.60
N LYS A 138 -4.67 10.35 -6.92
CA LYS A 138 -4.79 11.01 -8.23
C LYS A 138 -3.84 10.41 -9.27
N ASN A 139 -2.81 9.68 -8.85
CA ASN A 139 -1.79 9.12 -9.75
C ASN A 139 -1.64 7.60 -9.68
N ILE A 140 -2.18 6.95 -8.64
CA ILE A 140 -2.48 5.52 -8.65
C ILE A 140 -3.98 5.44 -8.84
N LEU A 141 -4.43 5.20 -10.07
CA LEU A 141 -5.85 5.15 -10.44
C LEU A 141 -6.29 3.69 -10.53
N MET A 142 -7.51 3.38 -10.10
CA MET A 142 -8.08 2.04 -10.20
C MET A 142 -9.44 2.07 -10.85
N SER A 143 -9.80 1.01 -11.58
CA SER A 143 -11.16 0.73 -12.04
C SER A 143 -11.45 -0.75 -11.91
N CYS A 144 -12.53 -1.11 -11.21
CA CYS A 144 -12.91 -2.48 -10.95
C CYS A 144 -14.17 -2.90 -11.72
N PHE A 145 -14.19 -4.16 -12.15
CA PHE A 145 -15.29 -4.75 -12.92
C PHE A 145 -15.59 -6.14 -12.38
N GLN A 146 -16.85 -6.55 -12.41
CA GLN A 146 -17.28 -7.85 -11.90
C GLN A 146 -17.99 -8.69 -12.97
N GLY A 147 -17.75 -9.99 -12.88
CA GLY A 147 -18.42 -11.02 -13.66
C GLY A 147 -17.62 -11.51 -14.86
N THR A 148 -18.11 -12.60 -15.44
CA THR A 148 -17.52 -13.28 -16.60
C THR A 148 -18.17 -12.88 -17.93
N THR A 149 -19.17 -12.00 -17.89
CA THR A 149 -19.95 -11.56 -19.06
C THR A 149 -19.30 -10.36 -19.77
N THR A 150 -19.50 -10.25 -21.08
CA THR A 150 -19.08 -9.10 -21.89
C THR A 150 -20.30 -8.28 -22.34
N PRO A 151 -20.36 -6.96 -22.08
CA PRO A 151 -19.36 -6.16 -21.34
C PRO A 151 -19.40 -6.45 -19.83
N LYS A 152 -18.24 -6.33 -19.17
CA LYS A 152 -18.14 -6.48 -17.71
C LYS A 152 -18.86 -5.32 -17.02
N ARG A 153 -19.55 -5.58 -15.91
CA ARG A 153 -20.25 -4.54 -15.14
C ARG A 153 -19.25 -3.80 -14.26
N ASN A 154 -19.33 -2.46 -14.24
CA ASN A 154 -18.50 -1.65 -13.36
C ASN A 154 -18.84 -1.96 -11.89
N LEU A 155 -17.82 -2.18 -11.08
CA LEU A 155 -17.95 -2.34 -9.64
C LEU A 155 -17.93 -0.93 -9.03
N LEU A 156 -19.10 -0.37 -8.78
CA LEU A 156 -19.24 0.89 -8.07
C LEU A 156 -18.99 0.69 -6.58
N GLY A 157 -18.36 1.68 -5.93
CA GLY A 157 -18.33 1.79 -4.48
C GLY A 157 -17.00 1.46 -3.82
N TYR A 158 -15.87 1.55 -4.52
CA TYR A 158 -14.56 1.51 -3.85
C TYR A 158 -14.07 2.92 -3.52
N LEU A 159 -13.26 3.01 -2.47
CA LEU A 159 -12.77 4.25 -1.91
C LEU A 159 -11.24 4.26 -1.98
N CYS A 160 -10.65 5.36 -2.45
CA CYS A 160 -9.22 5.59 -2.39
C CYS A 160 -8.89 6.57 -1.28
N GLU A 161 -7.95 6.23 -0.41
CA GLU A 161 -7.34 7.12 0.59
C GLU A 161 -5.82 7.18 0.39
N ASP A 162 -5.19 8.34 0.56
CA ASP A 162 -3.74 8.46 0.50
C ASP A 162 -3.19 9.44 1.54
N ASP A 163 -1.89 9.34 1.82
CA ASP A 163 -1.23 10.15 2.85
C ASP A 163 -1.10 11.65 2.49
N SER A 164 -1.50 12.08 1.29
CA SER A 164 -1.41 13.49 0.93
C SER A 164 -2.51 14.29 1.63
N THR A 165 -2.08 15.32 2.36
CA THR A 165 -2.94 16.27 3.08
C THR A 165 -3.52 17.36 2.16
N SER A 166 -3.49 17.13 0.84
CA SER A 166 -3.98 18.10 -0.16
C SER A 166 -5.51 18.11 -0.32
N GLY A 167 -6.22 17.38 0.55
CA GLY A 167 -7.68 17.39 0.62
C GLY A 167 -8.23 18.66 1.29
N PRO A 168 -9.54 18.93 1.15
CA PRO A 168 -10.19 20.05 1.82
C PRO A 168 -9.93 20.00 3.34
N GLY A 169 -9.36 21.08 3.90
CA GLY A 169 -9.09 21.18 5.34
C GLY A 169 -7.86 20.41 5.83
N SER A 170 -6.88 20.14 4.96
CA SER A 170 -5.65 19.40 5.31
C SER A 170 -5.86 17.93 5.67
N ASN A 171 -6.99 17.36 5.25
CA ASN A 171 -7.31 15.95 5.43
C ASN A 171 -6.68 15.09 4.33
N PHE A 172 -6.59 13.78 4.58
CA PHE A 172 -6.24 12.80 3.56
C PHE A 172 -7.16 12.92 2.34
N ASN A 173 -6.59 12.73 1.16
CA ASN A 173 -7.37 12.69 -0.06
C ASN A 173 -8.24 11.42 -0.06
N LEU A 174 -9.55 11.62 -0.12
CA LEU A 174 -10.53 10.56 -0.17
C LEU A 174 -11.35 10.66 -1.45
N ILE A 175 -11.30 9.64 -2.32
CA ILE A 175 -12.02 9.62 -3.60
C ILE A 175 -12.86 8.35 -3.71
N GLY A 176 -14.17 8.49 -3.85
CA GLY A 176 -15.08 7.39 -4.16
C GLY A 176 -15.34 7.28 -5.67
N TYR A 177 -15.49 6.06 -6.17
CA TYR A 177 -15.70 5.75 -7.59
C TYR A 177 -16.93 4.85 -7.82
#